data_AF-X1TKX0-F1
#
_entry.id   AF-X1TKX0-F1
#
_cell.length_a   1.000
_cell.length_b   1.000
_cell.length_c   1.000
_cell.angle_alpha   90.00
_cell.angle_beta   90.00
_cell.angle_gamma   90.00
#
_symmetry.space_group_name_H-M   'P 1'
#
loop_
_entity.id
_entity.type
_entity.pdbx_description
1 polymer ?
#
loop_
_entity_poly.entity_id
_entity_poly.type
_entity_poly.pdbx_seq_one_letter_code
_entity_poly.pdbx_strand_id
1 'polypeptide(L)'
;TTLELTYAKLLTTLGHELGHLGVKNLEEIEKLLAGLRPGMTFRGLGGVEFPEELLDSLRPGMTIRIEESGTISVEGSGGRPFQCLAPSTQDAVEAYLIHMEDGGAADGYTKVRARKLRYFARQHPELPTDPEVIRAYLRQFRTDNVPTRLDQWKALSALYKFASDTYDMPNSMLKVDKPRFRKKSGQRLSRDQARLLLTAIETDLEWALVTCYFGLRFRRVEAERLRLGDVKSDYLIVQGKERTEELPLLPFFRDQLLRLQSNHHPSDRLFP
;
A
#
# COMPACT_ATOMS: atom_id res chain seq x y z
N THR A 1 -32.67 -26.20 20.38
CA THR A 1 -33.81 -25.30 20.66
C THR A 1 -33.51 -24.27 21.74
N THR A 2 -32.75 -24.57 22.80
CA THR A 2 -32.36 -23.55 23.81
C THR A 2 -31.31 -22.54 23.30
N LEU A 3 -30.29 -23.00 22.55
CA LEU A 3 -29.22 -22.16 21.98
C LEU A 3 -29.71 -21.08 20.99
N GLU A 4 -30.70 -21.40 20.14
CA GLU A 4 -31.26 -20.44 19.18
C GLU A 4 -32.01 -19.29 19.87
N LEU A 5 -32.61 -19.57 21.04
CA LEU A 5 -33.35 -18.56 21.81
C LEU A 5 -32.39 -17.58 22.51
N THR A 6 -31.25 -18.08 23.00
CA THR A 6 -30.18 -17.28 23.60
C THR A 6 -29.48 -16.42 22.53
N TYR A 7 -29.27 -16.99 21.35
CA TYR A 7 -28.64 -16.34 20.19
C TYR A 7 -29.50 -15.20 19.61
N ALA A 8 -30.82 -15.41 19.46
CA ALA A 8 -31.74 -14.37 18.99
C ALA A 8 -31.83 -13.18 19.97
N LYS A 9 -31.76 -13.44 21.29
CA LYS A 9 -31.73 -12.39 22.32
C LYS A 9 -30.43 -11.59 22.29
N LEU A 10 -29.29 -12.24 22.03
CA LEU A 10 -28.00 -11.57 21.87
C LEU A 10 -27.99 -10.61 20.67
N LEU A 11 -28.49 -11.07 19.51
CA LEU A 11 -28.61 -10.25 18.30
C LEU A 11 -29.58 -9.07 18.48
N THR A 12 -30.67 -9.27 19.21
CA THR A 12 -31.63 -8.20 19.53
C THR A 12 -31.01 -7.14 20.45
N THR A 13 -30.15 -7.57 21.38
CA THR A 13 -29.46 -6.69 22.32
C THR A 13 -28.38 -5.85 21.65
N LEU A 14 -27.59 -6.45 20.74
CA LEU A 14 -26.54 -5.76 19.99
C LEU A 14 -27.09 -4.82 18.90
N GLY A 15 -28.36 -5.00 18.50
CA GLY A 15 -29.03 -4.23 17.45
C GLY A 15 -29.88 -3.03 17.89
N HIS A 16 -29.92 -2.67 19.18
CA HIS A 16 -30.83 -1.62 19.67
C HIS A 16 -30.26 -0.18 19.57
N GLU A 17 -28.96 0.00 19.33
CA GLU A 17 -28.39 1.35 19.11
C GLU A 17 -28.11 1.69 17.64
N LEU A 18 -28.13 0.71 16.74
CA LEU A 18 -27.97 0.90 15.29
C LEU A 18 -28.99 0.02 14.59
N GLY A 19 -30.04 0.64 14.03
CA GLY A 19 -31.19 -0.03 13.44
C GLY A 19 -30.82 -1.25 12.58
N HIS A 20 -31.51 -2.36 12.86
CA HIS A 20 -31.56 -3.61 12.08
C HIS A 20 -30.26 -4.02 11.36
N LEU A 21 -29.26 -4.46 12.13
CA LEU A 21 -28.29 -5.41 11.60
C LEU A 21 -28.94 -6.79 11.51
N GLY A 22 -29.41 -7.14 10.31
CA GLY A 22 -29.84 -8.49 9.98
C GLY A 22 -28.64 -9.43 9.86
N VAL A 23 -27.94 -9.65 10.97
CA VAL A 23 -26.78 -10.53 11.04
C VAL A 23 -27.26 -11.98 10.90
N LYS A 24 -26.82 -12.67 9.84
CA LYS A 24 -27.34 -14.01 9.50
C LYS A 24 -26.34 -15.15 9.73
N ASN A 25 -25.07 -14.86 10.03
CA ASN A 25 -24.07 -15.89 10.27
C ASN A 25 -23.01 -15.51 11.31
N LEU A 26 -22.27 -16.51 11.80
CA LEU A 26 -21.19 -16.40 12.79
C LEU A 26 -20.05 -15.47 12.33
N GLU A 27 -19.74 -15.45 11.04
CA GLU A 27 -18.64 -14.68 10.45
C GLU A 27 -18.86 -13.16 10.56
N GLU A 28 -20.11 -12.70 10.48
CA GLU A 28 -20.46 -11.29 10.69
C GLU A 28 -20.39 -10.89 12.18
N ILE A 29 -20.63 -11.84 13.10
CA ILE A 29 -20.46 -11.64 14.54
C ILE A 29 -18.98 -11.54 14.90
N GLU A 30 -18.12 -12.41 14.35
CA GLU A 30 -16.67 -12.31 14.53
C GLU A 30 -16.13 -10.95 14.07
N LYS A 31 -16.65 -10.42 12.95
CA LYS A 31 -16.31 -9.06 12.49
C LYS A 31 -16.76 -7.97 13.45
N LEU A 32 -17.94 -8.11 14.04
CA LEU A 32 -18.43 -7.17 15.06
C LEU A 32 -17.58 -7.23 16.33
N LEU A 33 -17.24 -8.44 16.81
CA LEU A 33 -16.39 -8.67 17.97
C LEU A 33 -14.95 -8.15 17.74
N ALA A 34 -14.40 -8.34 16.54
CA ALA A 34 -13.10 -7.81 16.16
C ALA A 34 -13.03 -6.27 16.20
N GLY A 35 -14.18 -5.60 16.12
CA GLY A 35 -14.33 -4.14 16.21
C GLY A 35 -14.54 -3.58 17.62
N LEU A 36 -14.74 -4.42 18.64
CA LEU A 36 -14.93 -3.97 20.02
C LEU A 36 -13.65 -3.32 20.58
N ARG A 37 -13.83 -2.21 21.30
CA ARG A 37 -12.75 -1.46 21.96
C ARG A 37 -12.90 -1.52 23.48
N PRO A 38 -11.79 -1.47 24.24
CA PRO A 38 -11.86 -1.34 25.70
C PRO A 38 -12.74 -0.14 26.12
N GLY A 39 -13.57 -0.34 27.15
CA GLY A 39 -14.45 0.72 27.67
C GLY A 39 -15.80 0.86 26.96
N MET A 40 -16.12 0.01 25.98
CA MET A 40 -17.48 -0.08 25.45
C MET A 40 -18.40 -0.75 26.47
N THR A 41 -19.59 -0.18 26.65
CA THR A 41 -20.65 -0.70 27.52
C THR A 41 -21.90 -0.95 26.68
N PHE A 42 -22.52 -2.10 26.87
CA PHE A 42 -23.77 -2.48 26.23
C PHE A 42 -24.80 -2.81 27.29
N ARG A 43 -26.06 -2.38 27.09
CA ARG A 43 -27.14 -2.68 28.02
C ARG A 43 -27.97 -3.83 27.49
N GLY A 44 -27.86 -4.99 28.12
CA GLY A 44 -28.62 -6.17 27.80
C GLY A 44 -29.96 -6.26 28.51
N LEU A 45 -30.96 -6.83 27.82
CA LEU A 45 -32.13 -7.39 28.48
C LEU A 45 -31.66 -8.66 29.21
N GLY A 46 -31.60 -8.59 30.55
CA GLY A 46 -30.95 -9.60 31.40
C GLY A 46 -31.30 -11.07 31.11
N GLY A 47 -30.33 -11.95 31.37
CA GLY A 47 -30.50 -13.41 31.31
C GLY A 47 -29.97 -14.11 30.05
N VAL A 48 -28.92 -13.58 29.41
CA VAL A 48 -28.26 -14.21 28.26
C VAL A 48 -26.93 -14.83 28.71
N GLU A 49 -26.84 -16.16 28.67
CA GLU A 49 -25.58 -16.88 28.81
C GLU A 49 -24.80 -16.82 27.48
N PHE A 50 -23.52 -16.49 27.55
CA PHE A 50 -22.64 -16.45 26.38
C PHE A 50 -22.07 -17.85 26.10
N PRO A 51 -22.04 -18.32 24.84
CA PRO A 51 -21.31 -19.55 24.49
C PRO A 51 -19.82 -19.39 24.81
N GLU A 52 -19.19 -20.41 25.42
CA GLU A 52 -17.75 -20.41 25.74
C GLU A 52 -16.88 -20.16 24.51
N GLU A 53 -17.29 -20.70 23.35
CA GLU A 53 -16.63 -20.50 22.05
C GLU A 53 -16.49 -19.01 21.65
N LEU A 54 -17.45 -18.17 22.08
CA LEU A 54 -17.43 -16.74 21.81
C LEU A 54 -16.46 -16.00 22.73
N LEU A 55 -16.26 -16.51 23.96
CA LEU A 55 -15.27 -16.00 24.90
C LEU A 55 -13.85 -16.35 24.44
N ASP A 56 -13.66 -17.51 23.81
CA ASP A 56 -12.37 -17.93 23.24
C ASP A 56 -11.93 -17.07 22.03
N SER A 57 -12.89 -16.43 21.35
CA SER A 57 -12.62 -15.50 20.23
C SER A 57 -12.17 -14.11 20.66
N LEU A 58 -12.18 -13.80 21.97
CA LEU A 58 -11.78 -12.51 22.48
C LEU A 58 -10.26 -12.32 22.37
N ARG A 59 -9.84 -11.09 22.06
CA ARG A 59 -8.42 -10.75 22.03
C ARG A 59 -7.79 -11.05 23.39
N PRO A 60 -6.55 -11.59 23.43
CA PRO A 60 -5.83 -11.80 24.68
C PRO A 60 -5.84 -10.53 25.56
N GLY A 61 -6.30 -10.67 26.80
CA GLY A 61 -6.38 -9.56 27.77
C GLY A 61 -7.67 -8.74 27.74
N MET A 62 -8.71 -9.17 27.02
CA MET A 62 -10.07 -8.65 27.19
C MET A 62 -10.85 -9.51 28.18
N THR A 63 -11.57 -8.86 29.10
CA THR A 63 -12.50 -9.53 30.01
C THR A 63 -13.87 -8.90 29.84
N ILE A 64 -14.87 -9.73 29.54
CA ILE A 64 -16.27 -9.30 29.54
C ILE A 64 -16.80 -9.51 30.95
N ARG A 65 -17.26 -8.43 31.59
CA ARG A 65 -18.04 -8.50 32.82
C ARG A 65 -19.51 -8.31 32.50
N ILE A 66 -20.32 -9.19 33.09
CA ILE A 66 -21.77 -9.10 33.02
C ILE A 66 -22.25 -8.80 34.43
N GLU A 67 -22.77 -7.61 34.64
CA GLU A 67 -23.36 -7.23 35.92
C GLU A 67 -24.75 -7.86 36.07
N GLU A 68 -25.21 -8.03 37.32
CA GLU A 68 -26.57 -8.51 37.62
C GLU A 68 -27.68 -7.65 36.98
N SER A 69 -27.35 -6.39 36.67
CA SER A 69 -28.22 -5.44 35.97
C SER A 69 -28.44 -5.78 34.48
N GLY A 70 -27.73 -6.78 33.94
CA GLY A 70 -27.68 -7.09 32.51
C GLY A 70 -26.73 -6.16 31.73
N THR A 71 -25.99 -5.28 32.40
CA THR A 71 -24.97 -4.44 31.78
C THR A 71 -23.75 -5.27 31.47
N ILE A 72 -23.30 -5.24 30.20
CA ILE A 72 -22.09 -5.90 29.74
C ILE A 72 -21.02 -4.82 29.59
N SER A 73 -19.95 -4.92 30.37
CA SER A 73 -18.78 -4.06 30.25
C SER A 73 -17.58 -4.85 29.72
N VAL A 74 -16.93 -4.32 28.70
CA VAL A 74 -15.67 -4.87 28.20
C VAL A 74 -14.55 -4.16 28.94
N GLU A 75 -14.07 -4.79 30.01
CA GLU A 75 -12.88 -4.35 30.71
C GLU A 75 -11.67 -4.90 29.96
N GLY A 76 -10.89 -4.01 29.34
CA GLY A 76 -9.51 -4.36 29.03
C GLY A 76 -8.84 -4.64 30.36
N SER A 77 -8.25 -5.84 30.52
CA SER A 77 -7.45 -6.15 31.69
C SER A 77 -6.56 -4.95 31.99
N GLY A 78 -6.77 -4.34 33.16
CA GLY A 78 -5.92 -3.27 33.69
C GLY A 78 -4.53 -3.80 34.06
N GLY A 79 -3.97 -4.68 33.23
CA GLY A 79 -2.56 -4.98 33.24
C GLY A 79 -1.83 -3.64 33.19
N ARG A 80 -0.88 -3.48 34.13
CA ARG A 80 0.11 -2.41 34.11
C ARG A 80 0.41 -2.07 32.65
N PRO A 81 0.43 -0.78 32.27
CA PRO A 81 0.75 -0.41 30.90
C PRO A 81 1.99 -1.23 30.56
N PHE A 82 1.86 -2.12 29.57
CA PHE A 82 3.04 -2.69 28.96
C PHE A 82 3.83 -1.45 28.60
N GLN A 83 4.90 -1.17 29.34
CA GLN A 83 5.92 -0.25 28.90
C GLN A 83 6.56 -0.99 27.74
N CYS A 84 5.85 -0.99 26.62
CA CYS A 84 6.41 -1.28 25.33
C CYS A 84 7.38 -0.13 25.16
N LEU A 85 8.62 -0.37 25.60
CA LEU A 85 9.72 0.54 25.36
C LEU A 85 9.62 0.90 23.88
N ALA A 86 9.47 2.19 23.60
CA ALA A 86 9.33 2.67 22.24
C ALA A 86 10.46 2.04 21.42
N PRO A 87 10.15 1.35 20.31
CA PRO A 87 11.18 0.68 19.53
C PRO A 87 12.21 1.69 19.07
N SER A 88 13.44 1.23 18.86
CA SER A 88 14.42 2.07 18.15
C SER A 88 13.86 2.40 16.76
N THR A 89 14.30 3.50 16.16
CA THR A 89 13.88 3.84 14.79
C THR A 89 14.21 2.71 13.84
N GLN A 90 15.38 2.07 14.02
CA GLN A 90 15.81 0.95 13.17
C GLN A 90 14.84 -0.22 13.27
N ASP A 91 14.44 -0.63 14.48
CA ASP A 91 13.50 -1.74 14.68
C ASP A 91 12.14 -1.42 14.08
N ALA A 92 11.64 -0.18 14.27
CA ALA A 92 10.40 0.27 13.67
C ALA A 92 10.47 0.28 12.12
N VAL A 93 11.62 0.66 11.54
CA VAL A 93 11.84 0.58 10.08
C VAL A 93 11.84 -0.87 9.60
N GLU A 94 12.53 -1.78 10.28
CA GLU A 94 12.61 -3.18 9.87
C GLU A 94 11.25 -3.87 9.96
N ALA A 95 10.54 -3.70 11.08
CA ALA A 95 9.18 -4.21 11.24
C ALA A 95 8.22 -3.64 10.18
N TYR A 96 8.34 -2.35 9.85
CA TYR A 96 7.55 -1.73 8.79
C TYR A 96 7.84 -2.31 7.40
N LEU A 97 9.11 -2.62 7.11
CA LEU A 97 9.50 -3.22 5.83
C LEU A 97 9.01 -4.66 5.70
N ILE A 98 9.08 -5.45 6.77
CA ILE A 98 8.50 -6.80 6.83
C ILE A 98 6.99 -6.72 6.62
N HIS A 99 6.30 -5.84 7.33
CA HIS A 99 4.86 -5.62 7.17
C HIS A 99 4.48 -5.24 5.72
N MET A 100 5.32 -4.44 5.04
CA MET A 100 5.10 -4.13 3.63
C MET A 100 5.27 -5.35 2.72
N GLU A 101 6.29 -6.18 2.96
CA GLU A 101 6.55 -7.39 2.18
C GLU A 101 5.42 -8.40 2.36
N ASP A 102 4.97 -8.62 3.60
CA ASP A 102 3.83 -9.48 3.94
C ASP A 102 2.52 -8.96 3.31
N GLY A 103 2.39 -7.64 3.19
CA GLY A 103 1.28 -6.97 2.50
C GLY A 103 1.35 -7.04 0.97
N GLY A 104 2.32 -7.74 0.39
CA GLY A 104 2.47 -7.91 -1.06
C GLY A 104 3.02 -6.68 -1.79
N ALA A 105 3.73 -5.79 -1.10
CA ALA A 105 4.34 -4.65 -1.74
C ALA A 105 5.42 -5.10 -2.76
N ALA A 106 5.43 -4.48 -3.94
CA ALA A 106 6.42 -4.80 -4.97
C ALA A 106 7.86 -4.53 -4.46
N ASP A 107 8.78 -5.48 -4.68
CA ASP A 107 10.18 -5.42 -4.22
C ASP A 107 10.87 -4.09 -4.53
N GLY A 108 10.72 -3.57 -5.77
CA GLY A 108 11.29 -2.29 -6.16
C GLY A 108 10.75 -1.10 -5.35
N TYR A 109 9.48 -1.15 -4.93
CA TYR A 109 8.88 -0.13 -4.08
C TYR A 109 9.39 -0.23 -2.63
N THR A 110 9.50 -1.46 -2.10
CA THR A 110 10.06 -1.73 -0.77
C THR A 110 11.51 -1.27 -0.68
N LYS A 111 12.36 -1.61 -1.66
CA LYS A 111 13.77 -1.17 -1.72
C LYS A 111 13.93 0.35 -1.70
N VAL A 112 13.10 1.08 -2.45
CA VAL A 112 13.14 2.55 -2.47
C VAL A 112 12.75 3.12 -1.10
N ARG A 113 11.75 2.56 -0.43
CA ARG A 113 11.37 2.96 0.94
C ARG A 113 12.45 2.59 1.96
N ALA A 114 13.00 1.38 1.90
CA ALA A 114 14.05 0.91 2.79
C ALA A 114 15.26 1.85 2.75
N ARG A 115 15.72 2.27 1.56
CA ARG A 115 16.82 3.23 1.41
C ARG A 115 16.55 4.55 2.14
N LYS A 116 15.33 5.08 2.00
CA LYS A 116 14.89 6.35 2.61
C LYS A 116 14.82 6.24 4.13
N LEU A 117 14.14 5.21 4.62
CA LEU A 117 13.88 5.01 6.04
C LEU A 117 15.14 4.60 6.81
N ARG A 118 16.01 3.76 6.24
CA ARG A 118 17.32 3.44 6.85
C ARG A 118 18.23 4.67 6.95
N TYR A 119 18.16 5.60 5.99
CA TYR A 119 18.87 6.87 6.11
C TYR A 119 18.34 7.72 7.27
N PHE A 120 17.02 7.75 7.48
CA PHE A 120 16.40 8.39 8.64
C PHE A 120 16.80 7.73 9.96
N ALA A 121 16.74 6.41 10.06
CA ALA A 121 17.12 5.64 11.26
C ALA A 121 18.58 5.89 11.69
N ARG A 122 19.50 6.05 10.73
CA ARG A 122 20.90 6.40 11.04
C ARG A 122 21.06 7.79 11.66
N GLN A 123 20.19 8.74 11.31
CA GLN A 123 20.26 10.10 11.85
C GLN A 123 19.50 10.24 13.18
N HIS A 124 18.53 9.36 13.43
CA HIS A 124 17.68 9.37 14.60
C HIS A 124 17.58 7.94 15.16
N PRO A 125 18.48 7.53 16.09
CA PRO A 125 18.44 6.19 16.68
C PRO A 125 17.13 5.87 17.40
N GLU A 126 16.53 6.89 18.03
CA GLU A 126 15.19 6.84 18.63
C GLU A 126 14.18 7.55 17.74
N LEU A 127 12.97 7.01 17.63
CA LEU A 127 11.96 7.52 16.70
C LEU A 127 11.48 8.90 17.17
N PRO A 128 11.75 9.99 16.43
CA PRO A 128 11.46 11.33 16.93
C PRO A 128 9.97 11.55 17.18
N THR A 129 9.62 11.98 18.39
CA THR A 129 8.24 12.35 18.77
C THR A 129 7.97 13.85 18.63
N ASP A 130 9.01 14.67 18.51
CA ASP A 130 8.88 16.10 18.22
C ASP A 130 8.74 16.35 16.71
N PRO A 131 7.61 16.92 16.24
CA PRO A 131 7.43 17.29 14.85
C PRO A 131 8.50 18.25 14.31
N GLU A 132 9.11 19.12 15.12
CA GLU A 132 10.16 20.03 14.66
C GLU A 132 11.44 19.30 14.25
N VAL A 133 11.82 18.22 14.95
CA VAL A 133 12.96 17.36 14.57
C VAL A 133 12.72 16.75 13.18
N ILE A 134 11.49 16.27 12.93
CA ILE A 134 11.12 15.70 11.64
C ILE A 134 11.12 16.78 10.53
N ARG A 135 10.61 17.98 10.83
CA ARG A 135 10.67 19.12 9.90
C ARG A 135 12.11 19.49 9.57
N ALA A 136 13.01 19.52 10.56
CA ALA A 136 14.43 19.78 10.35
C ALA A 136 15.08 18.72 9.43
N TYR A 137 14.80 17.43 9.67
CA TYR A 137 15.23 16.35 8.78
C TYR A 137 14.72 16.55 7.34
N LEU A 138 13.44 16.91 7.14
CA LEU A 138 12.89 17.10 5.80
C LEU A 138 13.47 18.35 5.10
N ARG A 139 13.80 19.41 5.84
CA ARG A 139 14.37 20.65 5.28
C ARG A 139 15.75 20.42 4.63
N GLN A 140 16.50 19.39 5.03
CA GLN A 140 17.82 19.08 4.45
C GLN A 140 17.75 18.69 2.95
N PHE A 141 16.60 18.21 2.48
CA PHE A 141 16.42 17.84 1.07
C PHE A 141 16.00 19.06 0.24
N ARG A 142 16.81 19.44 -0.76
CA ARG A 142 16.46 20.48 -1.73
C ARG A 142 15.30 20.03 -2.64
N THR A 143 14.42 20.96 -3.00
CA THR A 143 13.15 20.69 -3.72
C THR A 143 13.09 21.29 -5.12
N ASP A 144 14.16 21.94 -5.57
CA ASP A 144 14.09 22.86 -6.71
C ASP A 144 13.64 22.18 -8.01
N ASN A 145 13.92 20.88 -8.17
CA ASN A 145 13.55 20.12 -9.37
C ASN A 145 13.13 18.65 -9.12
N VAL A 146 13.35 18.11 -7.92
CA VAL A 146 13.12 16.68 -7.62
C VAL A 146 12.20 16.58 -6.40
N PRO A 147 11.17 15.71 -6.42
CA PRO A 147 10.22 15.58 -5.32
C PRO A 147 10.81 14.88 -4.08
N THR A 148 12.14 14.83 -3.91
CA THR A 148 12.85 14.08 -2.86
C THR A 148 12.28 14.34 -1.47
N ARG A 149 12.04 15.62 -1.10
CA ARG A 149 11.45 15.97 0.19
C ARG A 149 10.04 15.41 0.39
N LEU A 150 9.19 15.53 -0.63
CA LEU A 150 7.82 14.97 -0.60
C LEU A 150 7.85 13.45 -0.49
N ASP A 151 8.79 12.83 -1.20
CA ASP A 151 9.03 11.41 -1.21
C ASP A 151 9.53 10.86 0.13
N GLN A 152 10.38 11.61 0.82
CA GLN A 152 10.79 11.34 2.20
C GLN A 152 9.62 11.51 3.16
N TRP A 153 8.85 12.59 3.03
CA TRP A 153 7.65 12.81 3.83
C TRP A 153 6.65 11.66 3.69
N LYS A 154 6.37 11.18 2.47
CA LYS A 154 5.50 10.00 2.24
C LYS A 154 6.04 8.71 2.86
N ALA A 155 7.36 8.55 2.89
CA ALA A 155 7.99 7.40 3.52
C ALA A 155 7.75 7.44 5.04
N LEU A 156 8.08 8.57 5.66
CA LEU A 156 7.90 8.81 7.09
C LEU A 156 6.43 8.76 7.52
N SER A 157 5.50 9.38 6.78
CA SER A 157 4.08 9.34 7.13
C SER A 157 3.54 7.92 7.24
N ALA A 158 3.99 7.00 6.38
CA ALA A 158 3.56 5.61 6.46
C ALA A 158 4.25 4.87 7.60
N LEU A 159 5.54 5.12 7.84
CA LEU A 159 6.27 4.55 8.98
C LEU A 159 5.63 4.96 10.30
N TYR A 160 5.35 6.25 10.50
CA TYR A 160 4.72 6.76 11.72
C TYR A 160 3.27 6.30 11.88
N LYS A 161 2.54 6.11 10.77
CA LYS A 161 1.22 5.47 10.81
C LYS A 161 1.35 4.02 11.32
N PHE A 162 2.23 3.24 10.70
CA PHE A 162 2.51 1.87 11.13
C PHE A 162 2.92 1.82 12.61
N ALA A 163 3.87 2.67 13.03
CA ALA A 163 4.34 2.69 14.41
C ALA A 163 3.23 3.08 15.41
N SER A 164 2.33 3.99 15.01
CA SER A 164 1.15 4.35 15.81
C SER A 164 0.18 3.18 15.95
N ASP A 165 -0.08 2.45 14.86
CA ASP A 165 -1.00 1.33 14.85
C ASP A 165 -0.43 0.09 15.58
N THR A 166 0.90 -0.12 15.51
CA THR A 166 1.58 -1.32 16.04
C THR A 166 2.11 -1.16 17.47
N TYR A 167 2.61 0.02 17.83
CA TYR A 167 3.26 0.26 19.14
C TYR A 167 2.50 1.26 20.01
N ASP A 168 1.28 1.65 19.62
CA ASP A 168 0.45 2.65 20.31
C ASP A 168 1.15 4.00 20.54
N MET A 169 2.07 4.35 19.62
CA MET A 169 2.83 5.60 19.70
C MET A 169 2.06 6.79 19.09
N PRO A 170 2.19 8.01 19.63
CA PRO A 170 1.63 9.19 18.99
C PRO A 170 2.20 9.44 17.58
N ASN A 171 1.32 9.54 16.58
CA ASN A 171 1.71 9.84 15.21
C ASN A 171 2.10 11.32 15.03
N SER A 172 3.39 11.60 15.19
CA SER A 172 3.95 12.96 15.10
C SER A 172 3.87 13.55 13.69
N MET A 173 3.80 12.71 12.65
CA MET A 173 3.66 13.17 11.26
C MET A 173 2.33 13.88 10.98
N LEU A 174 1.30 13.68 11.81
CA LEU A 174 0.03 14.42 11.68
C LEU A 174 0.20 15.93 11.86
N LYS A 175 1.24 16.37 12.56
CA LYS A 175 1.59 17.77 12.77
C LYS A 175 2.63 18.29 11.76
N VAL A 176 3.14 17.43 10.87
CA VAL A 176 4.17 17.78 9.88
C VAL A 176 3.51 18.03 8.53
N ASP A 177 3.49 19.29 8.12
CA ASP A 177 2.88 19.69 6.85
C ASP A 177 3.49 18.97 5.65
N LYS A 178 2.60 18.56 4.74
CA LYS A 178 3.00 17.95 3.47
C LYS A 178 3.82 18.95 2.64
N PRO A 179 5.05 18.61 2.24
CA PRO A 179 5.87 19.47 1.39
C PRO A 179 5.17 19.79 0.07
N ARG A 180 5.12 21.07 -0.29
CA ARG A 180 4.66 21.51 -1.60
C ARG A 180 5.76 21.25 -2.64
N PHE A 181 5.38 20.67 -3.77
CA PHE A 181 6.26 20.44 -4.91
C PHE A 181 5.60 20.96 -6.17
N ARG A 182 6.27 21.85 -6.90
CA ARG A 182 5.86 22.28 -8.23
C ARG A 182 6.61 21.45 -9.24
N LYS A 183 5.91 20.51 -9.89
CA LYS A 183 6.50 19.72 -10.95
C LYS A 183 6.81 20.66 -12.12
N LYS A 184 8.09 20.81 -12.47
CA LYS A 184 8.45 21.41 -13.75
C LYS A 184 7.83 20.54 -14.85
N SER A 185 7.09 21.15 -15.74
CA SER A 185 6.65 20.47 -16.96
C SER A 185 7.91 19.94 -17.64
N GLY A 186 7.99 18.63 -17.83
CA GLY A 186 9.10 18.06 -18.61
C GLY A 186 9.14 18.72 -19.98
N GLN A 187 10.33 18.90 -20.53
CA GLN A 187 10.48 19.40 -21.89
C GLN A 187 9.74 18.43 -22.82
N ARG A 188 8.75 18.96 -23.54
CA ARG A 188 8.07 18.22 -24.60
C ARG A 188 8.74 18.59 -25.91
N LEU A 189 8.89 17.61 -26.81
CA LEU A 189 9.27 17.94 -28.17
C LEU A 189 8.15 18.76 -28.80
N SER A 190 8.52 19.89 -29.39
CA SER A 190 7.65 20.60 -30.31
C SER A 190 7.41 19.76 -31.57
N ARG A 191 6.42 20.14 -32.37
CA ARG A 191 6.12 19.47 -33.65
C ARG A 191 7.35 19.45 -34.57
N ASP A 192 8.09 20.55 -34.65
CA ASP A 192 9.27 20.66 -35.50
C ASP A 192 10.42 19.80 -34.98
N GLN A 193 10.63 19.77 -33.67
CA GLN A 193 11.63 18.88 -33.06
C GLN A 193 11.27 17.40 -33.25
N ALA A 194 10.00 17.04 -33.14
CA ALA A 194 9.54 15.68 -33.43
C ALA A 194 9.77 15.33 -34.91
N ARG A 195 9.51 16.26 -35.83
CA ARG A 195 9.80 16.06 -37.26
C ARG A 195 11.29 15.86 -37.51
N LEU A 196 12.15 16.71 -36.92
CA LEU A 196 13.60 16.60 -37.04
C LEU A 196 14.10 15.26 -36.50
N LEU A 197 13.56 14.81 -35.36
CA LEU A 197 13.87 13.49 -34.81
C LEU A 197 13.52 12.38 -35.81
N LEU A 198 12.29 12.39 -36.36
CA LEU A 198 11.84 11.36 -37.31
C LEU A 198 12.65 11.36 -38.62
N THR A 199 13.12 12.52 -39.09
CA THR A 199 13.98 12.60 -40.28
C THR A 199 15.42 12.16 -40.06
N ALA A 200 15.87 12.11 -38.80
CA ALA A 200 17.23 11.71 -38.44
C ALA A 200 17.37 10.19 -38.22
N ILE A 201 16.28 9.43 -38.34
CA ILE A 201 16.30 7.98 -38.13
C ILE A 201 16.80 7.28 -39.39
N GLU A 202 17.85 6.49 -39.25
CA GLU A 202 18.50 5.83 -40.39
C GLU A 202 18.18 4.34 -40.47
N THR A 203 17.88 3.71 -39.33
CA THR A 203 17.72 2.25 -39.25
C THR A 203 16.29 1.81 -38.90
N ASP A 204 15.91 0.60 -39.33
CA ASP A 204 14.63 -0.01 -38.96
C ASP A 204 14.50 -0.22 -37.43
N LEU A 205 15.61 -0.48 -36.75
CA LEU A 205 15.65 -0.67 -35.29
C LEU A 205 15.33 0.64 -34.54
N GLU A 206 15.96 1.74 -34.95
CA GLU A 206 15.70 3.06 -34.37
C GLU A 206 14.26 3.53 -34.66
N TRP A 207 13.76 3.29 -35.88
CA TRP A 207 12.37 3.56 -36.23
C TRP A 207 11.40 2.80 -35.34
N ALA A 208 11.68 1.51 -35.09
CA ALA A 208 10.87 0.71 -34.20
C ALA A 208 10.90 1.23 -32.76
N LEU A 209 12.09 1.60 -32.26
CA LEU A 209 12.26 2.16 -30.93
C LEU A 209 11.53 3.50 -30.76
N VAL A 210 11.65 4.40 -31.73
CA VAL A 210 10.95 5.69 -31.73
C VAL A 210 9.44 5.48 -31.83
N THR A 211 8.97 4.52 -32.62
CA THR A 211 7.54 4.18 -32.71
C THR A 211 7.00 3.65 -31.37
N CYS A 212 7.76 2.80 -30.67
CA CYS A 212 7.44 2.36 -29.31
C CYS A 212 7.29 3.55 -28.35
N TYR A 213 8.22 4.50 -28.37
CA TYR A 213 8.18 5.65 -27.45
C TYR A 213 7.16 6.73 -27.80
N PHE A 214 7.06 7.12 -29.07
CA PHE A 214 6.22 8.23 -29.50
C PHE A 214 4.82 7.79 -29.93
N GLY A 215 4.74 6.70 -30.71
CA GLY A 215 3.49 6.18 -31.21
C GLY A 215 2.72 5.45 -30.12
N LEU A 216 3.37 4.46 -29.49
CA LEU A 216 2.73 3.57 -28.51
C LEU A 216 2.91 4.01 -27.05
N ARG A 217 3.73 5.04 -26.80
CA ARG A 217 3.97 5.64 -25.47
C ARG A 217 4.54 4.68 -24.44
N PHE A 218 5.39 3.76 -24.86
CA PHE A 218 6.05 2.85 -23.94
C PHE A 218 6.92 3.63 -22.97
N ARG A 219 6.97 3.15 -21.73
CA ARG A 219 8.03 3.51 -20.79
C ARG A 219 9.32 2.85 -21.28
N ARG A 220 10.45 3.46 -20.94
CA ARG A 220 11.79 2.90 -21.19
C ARG A 220 11.90 1.42 -20.82
N VAL A 221 11.47 1.07 -19.60
CA VAL A 221 11.56 -0.31 -19.10
C VAL A 221 10.64 -1.28 -19.86
N GLU A 222 9.52 -0.81 -20.40
CA GLU A 222 8.61 -1.65 -21.20
C GLU A 222 9.26 -1.97 -22.56
N ALA A 223 9.86 -0.96 -23.20
CA ALA A 223 10.61 -1.15 -24.44
C ALA A 223 11.84 -2.05 -24.24
N GLU A 224 12.66 -1.79 -23.20
CA GLU A 224 13.85 -2.61 -22.86
C GLU A 224 13.51 -4.07 -22.54
N ARG A 225 12.28 -4.34 -22.07
CA ARG A 225 11.85 -5.70 -21.74
C ARG A 225 11.27 -6.45 -22.91
N LEU A 226 10.92 -5.77 -23.98
CA LEU A 226 10.25 -6.37 -25.12
C LEU A 226 11.15 -7.39 -25.80
N ARG A 227 10.61 -8.58 -26.06
CA ARG A 227 11.30 -9.67 -26.74
C ARG A 227 10.75 -9.84 -28.13
N LEU A 228 11.54 -10.47 -28.99
CA LEU A 228 11.10 -10.79 -30.35
C LEU A 228 9.84 -11.66 -30.33
N GLY A 229 9.75 -12.66 -29.44
CA GLY A 229 8.59 -13.52 -29.30
C GLY A 229 7.30 -12.82 -28.82
N ASP A 230 7.39 -11.58 -28.31
CA ASP A 230 6.24 -10.79 -27.89
C ASP A 230 5.51 -10.14 -29.07
N VAL A 231 6.14 -10.04 -30.24
CA VAL A 231 5.54 -9.52 -31.47
C VAL A 231 4.72 -10.62 -32.13
N LYS A 232 3.41 -10.41 -32.26
CA LYS A 232 2.47 -11.31 -32.94
C LYS A 232 2.06 -10.74 -34.29
N SER A 233 1.26 -11.51 -35.03
CA SER A 233 0.76 -11.16 -36.37
C SER A 233 -0.05 -9.86 -36.42
N ASP A 234 -0.66 -9.46 -35.33
CA ASP A 234 -1.67 -8.41 -35.27
C ASP A 234 -1.60 -7.57 -34.00
N TYR A 235 -0.83 -8.02 -33.00
CA TYR A 235 -0.63 -7.31 -31.75
C TYR A 235 0.77 -7.53 -31.17
N LEU A 236 1.08 -6.76 -30.14
CA LEU A 236 2.31 -6.82 -29.37
C LEU A 236 1.96 -7.08 -27.91
N ILE A 237 2.64 -8.04 -27.29
CA ILE A 237 2.49 -8.32 -25.86
C ILE A 237 3.43 -7.40 -25.07
N VAL A 238 2.88 -6.53 -24.23
CA VAL A 238 3.66 -5.57 -23.45
C VAL A 238 3.49 -5.83 -21.97
N GLN A 239 4.61 -6.03 -21.29
CA GLN A 239 4.64 -6.22 -19.84
C GLN A 239 4.77 -4.86 -19.14
N GLY A 240 3.64 -4.31 -18.69
CA GLY A 240 3.59 -3.13 -17.85
C GLY A 240 4.00 -3.41 -16.41
N LYS A 241 3.89 -2.40 -15.54
CA LYS A 241 4.23 -2.54 -14.11
C LYS A 241 3.33 -3.54 -13.38
N GLU A 242 2.04 -3.55 -13.68
CA GLU A 242 1.00 -4.27 -12.92
C GLU A 242 0.27 -5.33 -13.75
N ARG A 243 0.38 -5.28 -15.07
CA ARG A 243 -0.31 -6.20 -15.98
C ARG A 243 0.41 -6.32 -17.31
N THR A 244 0.12 -7.42 -17.99
CA THR A 244 0.47 -7.64 -19.39
C THR A 244 -0.70 -7.20 -20.25
N GLU A 245 -0.43 -6.48 -21.33
CA GLU A 245 -1.43 -5.98 -22.27
C GLU A 245 -1.11 -6.43 -23.69
N GLU A 246 -2.15 -6.63 -24.49
CA GLU A 246 -2.03 -6.83 -25.94
C GLU A 246 -2.33 -5.50 -26.63
N LEU A 247 -1.37 -5.00 -27.41
CA LEU A 247 -1.51 -3.74 -28.13
C LEU A 247 -1.60 -3.99 -29.63
N PRO A 248 -2.67 -3.54 -30.31
CA PRO A 248 -2.82 -3.77 -31.73
C PRO A 248 -1.68 -3.08 -32.50
N LEU A 249 -1.12 -3.78 -33.47
CA LEU A 249 -0.05 -3.26 -34.32
C LEU A 249 -0.62 -2.70 -35.61
N LEU A 250 -0.13 -1.51 -36.01
CA LEU A 250 -0.36 -1.00 -37.34
C LEU A 250 0.40 -1.88 -38.36
N PRO A 251 -0.17 -2.18 -39.54
CA PRO A 251 0.46 -3.07 -40.52
C PRO A 251 1.91 -2.70 -40.85
N PHE A 252 2.18 -1.41 -41.09
CA PHE A 252 3.53 -0.92 -41.36
C PHE A 252 4.51 -1.23 -40.23
N PHE A 253 4.11 -1.01 -38.98
CA PHE A 253 4.98 -1.24 -37.83
C PHE A 253 5.19 -2.74 -37.58
N ARG A 254 4.14 -3.55 -37.76
CA ARG A 254 4.26 -5.01 -37.73
C ARG A 254 5.30 -5.49 -38.74
N ASP A 255 5.19 -5.09 -39.99
CA ASP A 255 6.09 -5.56 -41.05
C ASP A 255 7.54 -5.14 -40.77
N GLN A 256 7.76 -3.98 -40.14
CA GLN A 256 9.06 -3.57 -39.64
C GLN A 256 9.57 -4.47 -38.50
N LEU A 257 8.75 -4.77 -37.50
CA LEU A 257 9.13 -5.64 -36.39
C LEU A 257 9.42 -7.08 -36.85
N LEU A 258 8.63 -7.62 -37.79
CA LEU A 258 8.86 -8.94 -38.37
C LEU A 258 10.18 -9.01 -39.15
N ARG A 259 10.58 -7.93 -39.83
CA ARG A 259 11.91 -7.85 -40.47
C ARG A 259 13.03 -7.91 -39.44
N LEU A 260 12.89 -7.23 -38.30
CA LEU A 260 13.85 -7.28 -37.19
C LEU A 260 13.93 -8.66 -36.51
N GLN A 261 12.87 -9.48 -36.59
CA GLN A 261 12.91 -10.86 -36.08
C GLN A 261 13.70 -11.82 -36.97
N SER A 262 13.90 -11.49 -38.25
CA SER A 262 14.52 -12.42 -39.19
C SER A 262 15.93 -12.81 -38.72
N ASN A 263 16.16 -14.11 -38.53
CA ASN A 263 17.42 -14.71 -38.03
C ASN A 263 17.72 -14.60 -36.53
N HIS A 264 16.73 -14.25 -35.70
CA HIS A 264 16.91 -14.15 -34.24
C HIS A 264 16.01 -15.10 -33.46
N HIS A 265 16.39 -15.44 -32.23
CA HIS A 265 15.62 -16.34 -31.38
C HIS A 265 14.48 -15.57 -30.69
N PRO A 266 13.27 -16.15 -30.53
CA PRO A 266 12.14 -15.45 -29.90
C PRO A 266 12.39 -14.95 -28.48
N SER A 267 13.35 -15.53 -27.76
CA SER A 267 13.72 -15.07 -26.41
C SER A 267 14.57 -13.80 -26.39
N ASP A 268 15.16 -13.44 -27.53
CA ASP A 268 16.10 -12.32 -27.65
C ASP A 268 15.37 -10.99 -27.44
N ARG A 269 16.10 -9.99 -26.95
CA ARG A 269 15.58 -8.63 -26.81
C ARG A 269 15.32 -8.05 -28.19
N LEU A 270 14.17 -7.39 -28.35
CA LEU A 270 13.89 -6.64 -29.57
C LEU A 270 14.87 -5.46 -29.72
N PHE A 271 15.28 -4.85 -28.61
CA PHE A 271 16.28 -3.78 -28.57
C PHE A 271 17.47 -4.21 -27.69
N PRO A 272 18.63 -4.52 -28.27
CA PRO A 272 19.83 -4.97 -27.54
C PRO A 272 20.49 -3.84 -26.73
#